data_AF-A0A7L3H7L1-F1
#
_entry.id   AF-A0A7L3H7L1-F1
#
_cell.length_a   1.000
_cell.length_b   1.000
_cell.length_c   1.000
_cell.angle_alpha   90.00
_cell.angle_beta   90.00
_cell.angle_gamma   90.00
#
_symmetry.space_group_name_H-M   'P 1'
#
loop_
_entity.id
_entity.type
_entity.pdbx_description
1 polymer ?
#
loop_
_entity_poly.entity_id
_entity_poly.type
_entity_poly.pdbx_seq_one_letter_code
_entity_poly.pdbx_strand_id
1 'polypeptide(L)'
;MEPEPPPELTAVPLGENESVHLVPDTALPSPGRGTAMFIIRCVIPSLYLLIITVGLLGNITLMKIFISNSAMRSVPNIFISSLAAGDLLLLVTCVPVDASRYFSEEWLFGEVGCKLIPVIQLTSVGVSVFTLTALSADRYKAIVNPMDIQTSSAVLWTCLKATAIWVISMLLAVPEAVFSELAHINDTDNATFTACIPYPMTDDMHPKIHSVLLFLVYFLIPLVIISIYYYHIAKSLIKSAHNIPGEHSEHSKRQMETRKRLAKIVLVFVGFFAICWFPNHVLYMYRSFHYNKIDPSMGHMVVTLVARVLSFCNSCVNPFALYFLSES
;
A
#
# COMPACT_ATOMS: atom_id res chain seq x y z
N MET A 1 -31.99 -43.73 -45.29
CA MET A 1 -32.19 -45.09 -44.74
C MET A 1 -30.91 -45.82 -45.07
N GLU A 2 -29.96 -46.04 -44.17
CA GLU A 2 -29.92 -46.13 -42.70
C GLU A 2 -28.90 -45.14 -42.07
N PRO A 3 -29.00 -44.84 -40.77
CA PRO A 3 -28.02 -44.02 -40.04
C PRO A 3 -26.79 -44.84 -39.64
N GLU A 4 -25.59 -44.25 -39.77
CA GLU A 4 -24.36 -44.84 -39.23
C GLU A 4 -24.39 -44.87 -37.68
N PRO A 5 -23.80 -45.91 -37.06
CA PRO A 5 -23.79 -46.08 -35.61
C PRO A 5 -22.88 -45.05 -34.91
N PRO A 6 -23.12 -44.74 -33.63
CA PRO A 6 -22.31 -43.77 -32.89
C PRO A 6 -20.91 -44.35 -32.65
N PRO A 7 -19.84 -43.54 -32.73
CA PRO A 7 -18.51 -43.99 -32.31
C PRO A 7 -18.47 -44.15 -30.79
N GLU A 8 -17.86 -45.26 -30.36
CA GLU A 8 -17.68 -45.69 -28.98
C GLU A 8 -17.03 -44.61 -28.10
N LEU A 9 -17.56 -44.45 -26.88
CA LEU A 9 -16.97 -43.66 -25.82
C LEU A 9 -15.78 -44.41 -25.23
N THR A 10 -14.58 -44.23 -25.79
CA THR A 10 -13.33 -44.66 -25.14
C THR A 10 -12.83 -43.57 -24.20
N ALA A 11 -12.94 -43.83 -22.89
CA ALA A 11 -12.30 -43.03 -21.84
C ALA A 11 -10.85 -43.51 -21.62
N VAL A 12 -9.86 -42.65 -21.86
CA VAL A 12 -8.47 -42.77 -21.33
C VAL A 12 -7.79 -41.38 -21.40
N PRO A 13 -6.75 -41.09 -20.60
CA PRO A 13 -6.75 -40.49 -19.27
C PRO A 13 -6.34 -38.98 -19.28
N LEU A 14 -6.55 -38.28 -18.16
CA LEU A 14 -5.99 -36.93 -17.94
C LEU A 14 -4.47 -36.98 -18.03
N GLY A 15 -3.93 -36.45 -19.13
CA GLY A 15 -2.50 -36.23 -19.34
C GLY A 15 -2.18 -34.76 -19.15
N GLU A 16 -1.27 -34.49 -18.20
CA GLU A 16 -0.62 -33.23 -17.90
C GLU A 16 -0.12 -32.52 -19.17
N ASN A 17 -0.61 -31.30 -19.42
CA ASN A 17 0.05 -30.25 -20.21
C ASN A 17 -0.88 -29.03 -20.33
N GLU A 18 -0.84 -28.13 -19.34
CA GLU A 18 -1.22 -26.73 -19.54
C GLU A 18 0.01 -25.87 -19.28
N SER A 19 0.79 -25.66 -20.34
CA SER A 19 1.91 -24.74 -20.40
C SER A 19 1.43 -23.28 -20.36
N VAL A 20 2.07 -22.48 -19.51
CA VAL A 20 2.00 -21.02 -19.57
C VAL A 20 2.70 -20.57 -20.85
N HIS A 21 1.94 -20.44 -21.93
CA HIS A 21 2.40 -19.80 -23.15
C HIS A 21 2.45 -18.28 -22.97
N LEU A 22 3.62 -17.67 -23.17
CA LEU A 22 3.66 -16.55 -24.09
C LEU A 22 3.64 -17.14 -25.50
N VAL A 23 2.60 -16.75 -26.22
CA VAL A 23 2.24 -17.16 -27.57
C VAL A 23 3.47 -17.14 -28.49
N PRO A 24 3.75 -18.20 -29.28
CA PRO A 24 4.66 -18.09 -30.41
C PRO A 24 4.16 -16.93 -31.28
N ASP A 25 5.03 -16.25 -32.01
CA ASP A 25 4.76 -15.02 -32.79
C ASP A 25 3.58 -15.08 -33.80
N THR A 26 2.78 -16.14 -33.79
CA THR A 26 1.73 -16.54 -34.73
C THR A 26 0.44 -17.11 -34.09
N ALA A 27 -0.04 -16.66 -32.90
CA ALA A 27 -1.38 -17.11 -32.43
C ALA A 27 -2.19 -16.16 -31.49
N LEU A 28 -2.19 -14.84 -31.72
CA LEU A 28 -3.16 -13.91 -31.09
C LEU A 28 -3.75 -12.96 -32.15
N PRO A 29 -5.07 -12.69 -32.17
CA PRO A 29 -5.66 -11.78 -33.15
C PRO A 29 -5.04 -10.39 -33.08
N SER A 30 -4.76 -9.82 -34.25
CA SER A 30 -4.03 -8.57 -34.50
C SER A 30 -4.49 -7.28 -33.76
N PRO A 31 -5.73 -7.11 -33.21
CA PRO A 31 -6.09 -5.87 -32.51
C PRO A 31 -5.53 -5.72 -31.08
N GLY A 32 -5.31 -6.83 -30.36
CA GLY A 32 -4.94 -6.80 -28.94
C GLY A 32 -3.45 -6.57 -28.69
N ARG A 33 -2.58 -7.06 -29.58
CA ARG A 33 -1.12 -7.02 -29.46
C ARG A 33 -0.56 -5.60 -29.50
N GLY A 34 -1.07 -4.76 -30.40
CA GLY A 34 -0.67 -3.35 -30.48
C GLY A 34 -1.06 -2.55 -29.23
N THR A 35 -2.24 -2.83 -28.68
CA THR A 35 -2.75 -2.20 -27.46
C THR A 35 -1.89 -2.58 -26.24
N ALA A 36 -1.56 -3.87 -26.08
CA ALA A 36 -0.68 -4.33 -25.00
C ALA A 36 0.72 -3.71 -25.08
N MET A 37 1.32 -3.67 -26.27
CA MET A 37 2.63 -3.07 -26.48
C MET A 37 2.63 -1.56 -26.20
N PHE A 38 1.57 -0.84 -26.59
CA PHE A 38 1.42 0.59 -26.27
C PHE A 38 1.29 0.83 -24.75
N ILE A 39 0.50 0.00 -24.05
CA ILE A 39 0.37 0.10 -22.59
C ILE A 39 1.73 -0.10 -21.92
N ILE A 40 2.44 -1.18 -22.26
CA ILE A 40 3.73 -1.52 -21.65
C ILE A 40 4.81 -0.48 -21.96
N ARG A 41 4.90 0.00 -23.21
CA ARG A 41 5.98 0.89 -23.65
C ARG A 41 5.73 2.38 -23.42
N CYS A 42 4.48 2.81 -23.28
CA CYS A 42 4.15 4.23 -23.18
C CYS A 42 3.38 4.56 -21.90
N VAL A 43 2.34 3.80 -21.55
CA VAL A 43 1.45 4.13 -20.43
C VAL A 43 2.11 3.83 -19.09
N ILE A 44 2.59 2.59 -18.88
CA ILE A 44 3.25 2.18 -17.63
C ILE A 44 4.44 3.08 -17.28
N PRO A 45 5.42 3.33 -18.18
CA PRO A 45 6.57 4.15 -17.83
C PRO A 45 6.17 5.58 -17.47
N SER A 46 5.21 6.16 -18.21
CA SER A 46 4.71 7.51 -17.94
C SER A 46 4.04 7.62 -16.57
N LEU A 47 3.22 6.63 -16.19
CA LEU A 47 2.56 6.60 -14.88
C LEU A 47 3.57 6.48 -13.74
N TYR A 48 4.53 5.56 -13.85
CA TYR A 48 5.54 5.37 -12.81
C TYR A 48 6.47 6.60 -12.70
N LEU A 49 6.87 7.21 -13.82
CA LEU A 49 7.64 8.46 -13.81
C LEU A 49 6.86 9.61 -13.15
N LEU A 50 5.56 9.72 -13.42
CA LEU A 50 4.71 10.72 -12.79
C LEU A 50 4.64 10.52 -11.27
N ILE A 51 4.42 9.28 -10.81
CA ILE A 51 4.36 8.93 -9.39
C ILE A 51 5.68 9.23 -8.70
N ILE A 52 6.80 8.79 -9.28
CA ILE A 52 8.14 9.05 -8.74
C ILE A 52 8.38 10.56 -8.66
N THR A 53 8.10 11.31 -9.73
CA THR A 53 8.39 12.75 -9.78
C THR A 53 7.55 13.52 -8.76
N VAL A 54 6.22 13.33 -8.77
CA VAL A 54 5.30 14.03 -7.86
C VAL A 54 5.56 13.62 -6.42
N GLY A 55 5.69 12.31 -6.17
CA GLY A 55 5.94 11.75 -4.86
C GLY A 55 7.27 12.22 -4.26
N LEU A 56 8.38 12.16 -5.02
CA LEU A 56 9.68 12.58 -4.52
C LEU A 56 9.72 14.09 -4.26
N LEU A 57 9.31 14.92 -5.23
CA LEU A 57 9.31 16.37 -5.06
C LEU A 57 8.53 16.79 -3.83
N GLY A 58 7.34 16.23 -3.65
CA GLY A 58 6.47 16.57 -2.56
C GLY A 58 6.95 16.09 -1.19
N ASN A 59 7.35 14.82 -1.07
CA ASN A 59 7.82 14.27 0.21
C ASN A 59 9.21 14.83 0.61
N ILE A 60 10.12 15.10 -0.34
CA ILE A 60 11.39 15.79 -0.07
C ILE A 60 11.13 17.20 0.43
N THR A 61 10.22 17.93 -0.21
CA THR A 61 9.86 19.30 0.21
C THR A 61 9.30 19.30 1.63
N LEU A 62 8.42 18.35 1.95
CA LEU A 62 7.85 18.18 3.28
C LEU A 62 8.91 17.90 4.33
N MET A 63 9.83 16.97 4.03
CA MET A 63 10.93 16.62 4.91
C MET A 63 11.88 17.82 5.13
N LYS A 64 12.20 18.57 4.06
CA LYS A 64 13.03 19.76 4.13
C LYS A 64 12.41 20.84 5.02
N ILE A 65 11.12 21.14 4.83
CA ILE A 65 10.39 22.13 5.65
C ILE A 65 10.41 21.72 7.12
N PHE A 66 10.16 20.44 7.42
CA PHE A 66 10.16 19.93 8.79
C PHE A 66 11.55 20.05 9.47
N ILE A 67 12.63 19.71 8.76
CA ILE A 67 13.99 19.78 9.30
C ILE A 67 14.43 21.23 9.48
N SER A 68 14.16 22.10 8.50
CA SER A 68 14.61 23.49 8.48
C SER A 68 13.85 24.39 9.45
N ASN A 69 12.58 24.09 9.76
CA ASN A 69 11.75 24.94 10.60
C ASN A 69 11.45 24.29 11.97
N SER A 70 12.18 24.70 13.01
CA SER A 70 11.97 24.20 14.38
C SER A 70 10.59 24.56 14.94
N ALA A 71 9.96 25.66 14.48
CA ALA A 71 8.61 26.05 14.90
C ALA A 71 7.52 25.08 14.40
N MET A 72 7.83 24.26 13.38
CA MET A 72 6.92 23.26 12.84
C MET A 72 6.98 21.91 13.56
N ARG A 73 7.78 21.76 14.64
CA ARG A 73 7.94 20.49 15.37
C ARG A 73 6.78 20.21 16.34
N SER A 74 5.59 20.04 15.77
CA SER A 74 4.38 19.65 16.49
C SER A 74 4.11 18.15 16.36
N VAL A 75 3.25 17.60 17.23
CA VAL A 75 2.89 16.17 17.20
C VAL A 75 2.37 15.69 15.84
N PRO A 76 1.39 16.38 15.19
CA PRO A 76 0.93 15.99 13.87
C PRO A 76 2.04 16.06 12.80
N ASN A 77 2.92 17.07 12.89
CA ASN A 77 3.97 17.27 11.90
C ASN A 77 5.08 16.21 11.99
N ILE A 78 5.36 15.68 13.19
CA ILE A 78 6.28 14.55 13.36
C ILE A 78 5.74 13.29 12.67
N PHE A 79 4.46 12.99 12.87
CA PHE A 79 3.81 11.87 12.20
C PHE A 79 3.74 12.05 10.68
N ILE A 80 3.39 13.25 10.21
CA ILE A 80 3.40 13.58 8.77
C ILE A 80 4.81 13.46 8.18
N SER A 81 5.85 13.86 8.91
CA SER A 81 7.25 13.65 8.50
C SER A 81 7.60 12.15 8.46
N SER A 82 7.12 11.36 9.41
CA SER A 82 7.28 9.89 9.41
C SER A 82 6.64 9.23 8.19
N LEU A 83 5.44 9.68 7.79
CA LEU A 83 4.79 9.24 6.54
C LEU A 83 5.67 9.57 5.33
N ALA A 84 6.15 10.81 5.24
CA ALA A 84 7.02 11.24 4.15
C ALA A 84 8.33 10.44 4.07
N ALA A 85 8.94 10.07 5.20
CA ALA A 85 10.12 9.21 5.21
C ALA A 85 9.83 7.80 4.68
N GLY A 86 8.70 7.19 5.07
CA GLY A 86 8.27 5.90 4.55
C GLY A 86 8.00 5.94 3.04
N ASP A 87 7.28 6.97 2.59
CA ASP A 87 6.97 7.16 1.18
C ASP A 87 8.21 7.42 0.32
N LEU A 88 9.19 8.20 0.81
CA LEU A 88 10.47 8.36 0.12
C LEU A 88 11.20 7.03 -0.04
N LEU A 89 11.22 6.20 1.01
CA LEU A 89 11.83 4.88 0.95
C LEU A 89 11.13 4.02 -0.11
N LEU A 90 9.79 4.00 -0.14
CA LEU A 90 9.00 3.27 -1.14
C LEU A 90 9.23 3.77 -2.57
N LEU A 91 9.23 5.10 -2.78
CA LEU A 91 9.37 5.73 -4.09
C LEU A 91 10.77 5.56 -4.70
N VAL A 92 11.82 5.56 -3.87
CA VAL A 92 13.20 5.38 -4.34
C VAL A 92 13.52 3.92 -4.64
N THR A 93 12.86 2.97 -3.97
CA THR A 93 13.21 1.54 -4.06
C THR A 93 12.13 0.71 -4.75
N CYS A 94 10.97 0.55 -4.11
CA CYS A 94 9.93 -0.36 -4.57
C CYS A 94 9.29 0.06 -5.88
N VAL A 95 9.06 1.36 -6.10
CA VAL A 95 8.38 1.83 -7.32
C VAL A 95 9.23 1.57 -8.58
N PRO A 96 10.54 1.90 -8.63
CA PRO A 96 11.41 1.54 -9.76
C PRO A 96 11.55 0.02 -9.97
N VAL A 97 11.73 -0.74 -8.89
CA VAL A 97 11.82 -2.21 -8.95
C VAL A 97 10.53 -2.83 -9.48
N ASP A 98 9.39 -2.25 -9.11
CA ASP A 98 8.12 -2.72 -9.62
C ASP A 98 7.91 -2.35 -11.10
N ALA A 99 8.35 -1.17 -11.51
CA ALA A 99 8.31 -0.77 -12.91
C ALA A 99 9.12 -1.72 -13.79
N SER A 100 10.30 -2.16 -13.33
CA SER A 100 11.19 -3.02 -14.13
C SER A 100 10.56 -4.36 -14.49
N ARG A 101 9.61 -4.87 -13.68
CA ARG A 101 8.88 -6.11 -13.95
C ARG A 101 8.04 -6.10 -15.22
N TYR A 102 7.76 -4.92 -15.78
CA TYR A 102 7.06 -4.79 -17.05
C TYR A 102 7.99 -4.74 -18.26
N PHE A 103 9.31 -4.62 -18.04
CA PHE A 103 10.31 -4.54 -19.11
C PHE A 103 11.27 -5.73 -19.13
N SER A 104 11.33 -6.49 -18.04
CA SER A 104 12.13 -7.70 -17.93
C SER A 104 11.30 -8.80 -17.30
N GLU A 105 11.36 -9.99 -17.89
CA GLU A 105 10.76 -11.22 -17.37
C GLU A 105 11.60 -11.78 -16.21
N GLU A 106 12.88 -11.38 -16.13
CA GLU A 106 13.83 -11.80 -15.11
C GLU A 106 13.88 -10.84 -13.92
N TRP A 107 14.14 -11.41 -12.75
CA TRP A 107 14.45 -10.65 -11.55
C TRP A 107 15.87 -10.08 -11.58
N LEU A 108 15.97 -8.77 -11.79
CA LEU A 108 17.24 -8.06 -11.99
C LEU A 108 18.03 -7.72 -10.72
N PHE A 109 17.43 -7.87 -9.52
CA PHE A 109 17.99 -7.33 -8.27
C PHE A 109 18.62 -8.38 -7.35
N GLY A 110 18.81 -9.60 -7.85
CA GLY A 110 19.41 -10.71 -7.13
C GLY A 110 18.66 -11.09 -5.84
N GLU A 111 19.27 -11.98 -5.04
CA GLU A 111 18.65 -12.50 -3.83
C GLU A 111 18.39 -11.42 -2.77
N VAL A 112 19.35 -10.50 -2.59
CA VAL A 112 19.23 -9.38 -1.64
C VAL A 112 18.01 -8.54 -1.97
N GLY A 113 17.82 -8.15 -3.24
CA GLY A 113 16.65 -7.41 -3.67
C GLY A 113 15.37 -8.21 -3.45
N CYS A 114 15.38 -9.51 -3.74
CA CYS A 114 14.21 -10.37 -3.61
C CYS A 114 13.70 -10.43 -2.16
N LYS A 115 14.60 -10.40 -1.18
CA LYS A 115 14.23 -10.36 0.24
C LYS A 115 13.95 -8.95 0.75
N LEU A 116 14.73 -7.95 0.31
CA LEU A 116 14.68 -6.60 0.86
C LEU A 116 13.49 -5.77 0.34
N ILE A 117 13.14 -5.89 -0.94
CA ILE A 117 12.09 -5.06 -1.55
C ILE A 117 10.70 -5.32 -0.94
N PRO A 118 10.26 -6.58 -0.75
CA PRO A 118 9.02 -6.87 -0.04
C PRO A 118 8.99 -6.31 1.39
N VAL A 119 10.12 -6.41 2.13
CA VAL A 119 10.24 -5.85 3.48
C VAL A 119 10.08 -4.34 3.47
N ILE A 120 10.76 -3.65 2.56
CA ILE A 120 10.66 -2.19 2.45
C ILE A 120 9.21 -1.79 2.10
N GLN A 121 8.60 -2.46 1.13
CA GLN A 121 7.22 -2.20 0.73
C GLN A 121 6.28 -2.32 1.93
N LEU A 122 6.32 -3.47 2.61
CA LEU A 122 5.42 -3.76 3.73
C LEU A 122 5.69 -2.86 4.94
N THR A 123 6.96 -2.52 5.19
CA THR A 123 7.32 -1.53 6.21
C THR A 123 6.70 -0.17 5.90
N SER A 124 6.77 0.31 4.65
CA SER A 124 6.16 1.58 4.26
C SER A 124 4.64 1.57 4.47
N VAL A 125 3.97 0.46 4.13
CA VAL A 125 2.52 0.29 4.40
C VAL A 125 2.23 0.36 5.90
N GLY A 126 3.03 -0.35 6.70
CA GLY A 126 2.92 -0.36 8.16
C GLY A 126 3.10 1.01 8.77
N VAL A 127 4.18 1.70 8.40
CA VAL A 127 4.47 3.06 8.84
C VAL A 127 3.31 3.97 8.47
N SER A 128 2.74 3.81 7.27
CA SER A 128 1.59 4.59 6.82
C SER A 128 0.37 4.38 7.70
N VAL A 129 -0.13 3.15 7.78
CA VAL A 129 -1.39 2.86 8.45
C VAL A 129 -1.30 3.05 9.96
N PHE A 130 -0.21 2.62 10.60
CA PHE A 130 -0.03 2.79 12.05
C PHE A 130 0.18 4.25 12.44
N THR A 131 0.82 5.05 11.58
CA THR A 131 0.92 6.50 11.79
C THR A 131 -0.44 7.17 11.65
N LEU A 132 -1.27 6.77 10.67
CA LEU A 132 -2.64 7.27 10.54
C LEU A 132 -3.51 6.87 11.75
N THR A 133 -3.33 5.67 12.30
CA THR A 133 -3.98 5.26 13.55
C THR A 133 -3.52 6.12 14.72
N ALA A 134 -2.21 6.36 14.86
CA ALA A 134 -1.66 7.21 15.92
C ALA A 134 -2.13 8.67 15.82
N LEU A 135 -2.17 9.23 14.60
CA LEU A 135 -2.75 10.53 14.31
C LEU A 135 -4.22 10.57 14.71
N SER A 136 -5.01 9.55 14.35
CA SER A 136 -6.44 9.47 14.70
C SER A 136 -6.65 9.43 16.23
N ALA A 137 -5.82 8.67 16.95
CA ALA A 137 -5.83 8.62 18.41
C ALA A 137 -5.46 9.97 19.04
N ASP A 138 -4.45 10.65 18.50
CA ASP A 138 -4.04 11.99 18.93
C ASP A 138 -5.16 13.03 18.69
N ARG A 139 -5.83 12.98 17.52
CA ARG A 139 -6.99 13.82 17.23
C ARG A 139 -8.16 13.54 18.17
N TYR A 140 -8.42 12.28 18.48
CA TYR A 140 -9.42 11.88 19.48
C TYR A 140 -9.11 12.49 20.84
N LYS A 141 -7.88 12.30 21.34
CA LYS A 141 -7.46 12.83 22.65
C LYS A 141 -7.59 14.36 22.69
N ALA A 142 -7.14 15.05 21.65
CA ALA A 142 -7.20 16.50 21.56
C ALA A 142 -8.64 17.05 21.53
N ILE A 143 -9.60 16.36 20.90
CA ILE A 143 -10.98 16.85 20.79
C ILE A 143 -11.80 16.48 22.03
N VAL A 144 -11.67 15.25 22.52
CA VAL A 144 -12.52 14.71 23.59
C VAL A 144 -12.01 15.12 24.97
N ASN A 145 -10.69 15.19 25.17
CA ASN A 145 -10.07 15.55 26.45
C ASN A 145 -9.11 16.74 26.26
N PRO A 146 -9.63 17.96 26.09
CA PRO A 146 -8.82 19.12 25.70
C PRO A 146 -7.86 19.64 26.78
N MET A 147 -7.90 19.11 28.01
CA MET A 147 -7.17 19.62 29.18
C MET A 147 -5.70 19.18 29.29
N ASP A 148 -5.16 18.45 28.32
CA ASP A 148 -3.76 18.04 28.37
C ASP A 148 -2.87 19.15 27.78
N ILE A 149 -2.27 19.95 28.67
CA ILE A 149 -1.32 21.01 28.32
C ILE A 149 -0.14 20.35 27.60
N GLN A 150 0.13 20.82 26.38
CA GLN A 150 1.18 20.33 25.50
C GLN A 150 2.55 20.72 26.09
N THR A 151 3.04 19.91 27.02
CA THR A 151 4.35 20.09 27.65
C THR A 151 5.46 19.61 26.70
N SER A 152 6.69 20.10 26.90
CA SER A 152 7.88 19.70 26.11
C SER A 152 8.07 18.17 26.02
N SER A 153 7.57 17.41 27.00
CA SER A 153 7.58 15.95 26.99
C SER A 153 6.71 15.33 25.87
N ALA A 154 5.66 16.02 25.39
CA ALA A 154 4.75 15.51 24.36
C ALA A 154 5.43 15.28 23.01
N VAL A 155 6.43 16.09 22.68
CA VAL A 155 7.26 15.93 21.47
C VAL A 155 8.13 14.67 21.60
N LEU A 156 8.81 14.50 22.74
CA LEU A 156 9.63 13.32 23.01
C LEU A 156 8.80 12.03 22.94
N TRP A 157 7.64 12.00 23.60
CA TRP A 157 6.73 10.85 23.55
C TRP A 157 6.23 10.56 22.13
N THR A 158 6.00 11.59 21.32
CA THR A 158 5.62 11.41 19.92
C THR A 158 6.76 10.83 19.08
N CYS A 159 7.99 11.29 19.28
CA CYS A 159 9.16 10.69 18.64
C CYS A 159 9.32 9.22 19.01
N LEU A 160 9.16 8.87 20.30
CA LEU A 160 9.20 7.48 20.75
C LEU A 160 8.11 6.63 20.10
N LYS A 161 6.89 7.16 19.97
CA LYS A 161 5.79 6.49 19.25
C LYS A 161 6.12 6.28 17.77
N ALA A 162 6.67 7.30 17.10
CA ALA A 162 7.07 7.18 15.70
C ALA A 162 8.17 6.12 15.53
N THR A 163 9.20 6.12 16.37
CA THR A 163 10.24 5.08 16.35
C THR A 163 9.67 3.69 16.62
N ALA A 164 8.74 3.56 17.58
CA ALA A 164 8.06 2.30 17.84
C ALA A 164 7.25 1.80 16.65
N ILE A 165 6.55 2.70 15.93
CA ILE A 165 5.84 2.37 14.69
C ILE A 165 6.81 1.78 13.67
N TRP A 166 7.95 2.43 13.43
CA TRP A 166 8.97 1.93 12.50
C TRP A 166 9.48 0.54 12.89
N VAL A 167 9.83 0.34 14.16
CA VAL A 167 10.32 -0.95 14.66
C VAL A 167 9.25 -2.03 14.49
N ILE A 168 8.00 -1.75 14.88
CA ILE A 168 6.88 -2.71 14.74
C ILE A 168 6.62 -3.03 13.27
N SER A 169 6.60 -2.03 12.38
CA SER A 169 6.41 -2.23 10.94
C SER A 169 7.51 -3.07 10.31
N MET A 170 8.77 -2.84 10.68
CA MET A 170 9.91 -3.64 10.23
C MET A 170 9.82 -5.08 10.74
N LEU A 171 9.53 -5.27 12.04
CA LEU A 171 9.40 -6.60 12.65
C LEU A 171 8.28 -7.42 12.00
N LEU A 172 7.13 -6.81 11.76
CA LEU A 172 6.01 -7.46 11.08
C LEU A 172 6.28 -7.72 9.59
N ALA A 173 7.26 -7.03 8.99
CA ALA A 173 7.67 -7.25 7.62
C ALA A 173 8.74 -8.34 7.45
N VAL A 174 9.42 -8.76 8.52
CA VAL A 174 10.46 -9.81 8.49
C VAL A 174 10.02 -11.10 7.80
N PRO A 175 8.78 -11.62 8.03
CA PRO A 175 8.30 -12.82 7.33
C PRO A 175 8.48 -12.77 5.82
N GLU A 176 8.23 -11.61 5.19
CA GLU A 176 8.39 -11.47 3.73
C GLU A 176 9.84 -11.76 3.28
N ALA A 177 10.87 -11.34 4.03
CA ALA A 177 12.26 -11.67 3.70
C ALA A 177 12.64 -13.13 3.96
N VAL A 178 12.04 -13.74 4.99
CA VAL A 178 12.30 -15.14 5.34
C VAL A 178 11.75 -16.06 4.25
N PHE A 179 10.53 -15.77 3.78
CA PHE A 179 9.83 -16.62 2.82
C PHE A 179 10.10 -16.30 1.35
N SER A 180 10.51 -15.07 1.02
CA SER A 180 10.86 -14.73 -0.36
C SER A 180 12.13 -15.46 -0.80
N GLU A 181 12.06 -16.11 -1.95
CA GLU A 181 13.14 -16.93 -2.52
C GLU A 181 13.42 -16.51 -3.97
N LEU A 182 14.71 -16.52 -4.33
CA LEU A 182 15.12 -16.39 -5.72
C LEU A 182 15.09 -17.78 -6.36
N ALA A 183 14.06 -18.04 -7.17
CA ALA A 183 13.88 -19.32 -7.85
C ALA A 183 14.41 -19.26 -9.28
N HIS A 184 15.03 -20.36 -9.72
CA HIS A 184 15.36 -20.60 -11.12
C HIS A 184 14.23 -21.41 -11.75
N ILE A 185 13.51 -20.80 -12.69
CA ILE A 185 12.40 -21.43 -13.39
C ILE A 185 12.95 -21.89 -14.75
N ASN A 186 12.82 -23.19 -15.01
CA ASN A 186 13.18 -23.78 -16.30
C ASN A 186 11.97 -23.64 -17.23
N ASP A 187 12.14 -22.87 -18.29
CA ASP A 187 11.18 -22.77 -19.36
C ASP A 187 11.23 -24.02 -20.26
N THR A 188 10.12 -24.27 -20.95
CA THR A 188 9.90 -25.34 -21.92
C THR A 188 10.95 -25.40 -23.04
N ASP A 189 11.64 -24.29 -23.33
CA ASP A 189 12.70 -24.19 -24.35
C ASP A 189 14.14 -24.40 -23.80
N ASN A 190 14.29 -25.00 -22.61
CA ASN A 190 15.57 -25.12 -21.87
C ASN A 190 16.21 -23.76 -21.49
N ALA A 191 15.47 -22.66 -21.58
CA ALA A 191 15.90 -21.37 -21.05
C ALA A 191 15.63 -21.33 -19.54
N THR A 192 16.61 -20.93 -18.74
CA THR A 192 16.45 -20.77 -17.29
C THR A 192 16.35 -19.29 -16.97
N PHE A 193 15.23 -18.85 -16.39
CA PHE A 193 15.07 -17.46 -15.95
C PHE A 193 14.97 -17.39 -14.42
N THR A 194 15.44 -16.30 -13.85
CA THR A 194 15.37 -16.08 -12.39
C THR A 194 14.13 -15.28 -12.03
N ALA A 195 13.32 -15.76 -11.09
CA ALA A 195 12.16 -15.07 -10.56
C ALA A 195 12.25 -14.94 -9.04
N CYS A 196 11.79 -13.81 -8.51
CA CYS A 196 11.60 -13.66 -7.07
C CYS A 196 10.18 -14.12 -6.71
N ILE A 197 10.08 -15.23 -5.98
CA ILE A 197 8.81 -15.79 -5.52
C ILE A 197 8.58 -15.44 -4.04
N PRO A 198 7.37 -14.99 -3.65
CA PRO A 198 7.09 -14.57 -2.27
C PRO A 198 6.98 -15.72 -1.26
N TYR A 199 6.80 -16.95 -1.74
CA TYR A 199 6.67 -18.15 -0.93
C TYR A 199 7.31 -19.34 -1.66
N PRO A 200 7.85 -20.34 -0.93
CA PRO A 200 8.27 -21.59 -1.53
C PRO A 200 7.06 -22.40 -2.02
N MET A 201 7.20 -23.06 -3.17
CA MET A 201 6.14 -23.83 -3.84
C MET A 201 5.68 -25.09 -3.08
N THR A 202 6.31 -25.41 -1.96
CA THR A 202 6.13 -26.66 -1.20
C THR A 202 5.03 -26.59 -0.13
N ASP A 203 4.50 -25.40 0.19
CA ASP A 203 3.47 -25.21 1.22
C ASP A 203 2.28 -24.39 0.69
N ASP A 204 1.12 -25.04 0.55
CA ASP A 204 -0.10 -24.44 0.00
C ASP A 204 -0.96 -23.70 1.04
N MET A 205 -0.66 -23.85 2.34
CA MET A 205 -1.41 -23.20 3.42
C MET A 205 -0.74 -21.91 3.90
N HIS A 206 0.58 -21.89 3.91
CA HIS A 206 1.35 -20.72 4.37
C HIS A 206 1.03 -19.42 3.61
N PRO A 207 1.00 -19.37 2.26
CA PRO A 207 0.65 -18.16 1.50
C PRO A 207 -0.74 -17.62 1.86
N LYS A 208 -1.72 -18.54 2.03
CA LYS A 208 -3.11 -18.19 2.35
C LYS A 208 -3.20 -17.58 3.75
N ILE A 209 -2.61 -18.22 4.75
CA ILE A 209 -2.60 -17.71 6.14
C ILE A 209 -1.87 -16.36 6.20
N HIS A 210 -0.69 -16.27 5.58
CA HIS A 210 0.10 -15.04 5.60
C HIS A 210 -0.63 -13.88 4.92
N SER A 211 -1.23 -14.09 3.75
CA SER A 211 -2.00 -13.05 3.06
C SER A 211 -3.22 -12.55 3.85
N VAL A 212 -3.93 -13.44 4.55
CA VAL A 212 -5.04 -13.06 5.44
C VAL A 212 -4.51 -12.25 6.63
N LEU A 213 -3.41 -12.67 7.25
CA LEU A 213 -2.80 -11.92 8.36
C LEU A 213 -2.35 -10.52 7.93
N LEU A 214 -1.73 -10.38 6.75
CA LEU A 214 -1.35 -9.08 6.21
C LEU A 214 -2.58 -8.18 5.98
N PHE A 215 -3.64 -8.71 5.40
CA PHE A 215 -4.89 -7.96 5.24
C PHE A 215 -5.49 -7.53 6.57
N LEU A 216 -5.48 -8.40 7.59
CA LEU A 216 -6.01 -8.05 8.90
C LEU A 216 -5.16 -6.98 9.58
N VAL A 217 -3.84 -7.15 9.63
CA VAL A 217 -2.93 -6.31 10.41
C VAL A 217 -2.66 -4.96 9.73
N TYR A 218 -2.48 -4.94 8.41
CA TYR A 218 -2.13 -3.72 7.67
C TYR A 218 -3.32 -2.97 7.07
N PHE A 219 -4.52 -3.56 7.12
CA PHE A 219 -5.72 -2.94 6.56
C PHE A 219 -6.92 -2.95 7.52
N LEU A 220 -7.47 -4.12 7.85
CA LEU A 220 -8.77 -4.18 8.54
C LEU A 220 -8.72 -3.67 9.99
N ILE A 221 -7.81 -4.21 10.81
CA ILE A 221 -7.72 -3.86 12.24
C ILE A 221 -7.43 -2.37 12.43
N PRO A 222 -6.44 -1.75 11.75
CA PRO A 222 -6.21 -0.32 11.85
C PRO A 222 -7.42 0.53 11.45
N LEU A 223 -8.12 0.17 10.36
CA LEU A 223 -9.32 0.89 9.92
C LEU A 223 -10.48 0.79 10.91
N VAL A 224 -10.66 -0.37 11.56
CA VAL A 224 -11.65 -0.54 12.63
C VAL A 224 -11.30 0.34 13.83
N ILE A 225 -10.04 0.34 14.27
CA ILE A 225 -9.57 1.20 15.38
C ILE A 225 -9.80 2.68 15.06
N ILE A 226 -9.43 3.12 13.85
CA ILE A 226 -9.64 4.49 13.40
C ILE A 226 -11.13 4.83 13.39
N SER A 227 -11.98 3.94 12.87
CA SER A 227 -13.43 4.13 12.84
C SER A 227 -14.02 4.32 14.24
N ILE A 228 -13.55 3.56 15.22
CA ILE A 228 -13.94 3.71 16.63
C ILE A 228 -13.55 5.10 17.16
N TYR A 229 -12.32 5.57 16.92
CA TYR A 229 -11.91 6.92 17.32
C TYR A 229 -12.80 8.00 16.72
N TYR A 230 -13.08 7.93 15.41
CA TYR A 230 -13.91 8.92 14.73
C TYR A 230 -15.38 8.87 15.15
N TYR A 231 -15.91 7.68 15.44
CA TYR A 231 -17.24 7.54 16.05
C TYR A 231 -17.32 8.29 17.38
N HIS A 232 -16.34 8.11 18.26
CA HIS A 232 -16.32 8.81 19.55
C HIS A 232 -16.08 10.31 19.40
N ILE A 233 -15.25 10.76 18.45
CA ILE A 233 -15.09 12.18 18.11
C ILE A 233 -16.45 12.75 17.71
N ALA A 234 -17.16 12.13 16.78
CA ALA A 234 -18.46 12.59 16.31
C ALA A 234 -19.48 12.67 17.46
N LYS A 235 -19.57 11.61 18.28
CA LYS A 235 -20.45 11.58 19.46
C LYS A 235 -20.14 12.69 20.46
N SER A 236 -18.86 12.93 20.75
CA SER A 236 -18.43 14.00 21.65
C SER A 236 -18.80 15.37 21.10
N LEU A 237 -18.57 15.60 19.80
CA LEU A 237 -18.88 16.88 19.15
C LEU A 237 -20.39 17.16 19.13
N ILE A 238 -21.21 16.16 18.86
CA ILE A 238 -22.68 16.28 18.90
C ILE A 238 -23.16 16.58 20.33
N LYS A 239 -22.62 15.86 21.33
CA LYS A 239 -22.96 16.11 22.74
C LYS A 239 -22.57 17.52 23.19
N SER A 240 -21.38 17.99 22.81
CA SER A 240 -20.91 19.34 23.13
C SER A 240 -21.72 20.44 22.43
N ALA A 241 -22.24 20.19 21.22
CA ALA A 241 -23.13 21.12 20.53
C ALA A 241 -24.50 21.27 21.22
N HIS A 242 -24.97 20.22 21.90
CA HIS A 242 -26.24 20.24 22.62
C HIS A 242 -26.12 20.81 24.05
N ASN A 243 -24.99 20.58 24.72
CA ASN A 243 -24.72 21.06 26.07
C ASN A 243 -23.93 22.39 26.05
N ILE A 244 -24.52 23.47 25.55
CA ILE A 244 -23.91 24.81 25.61
C ILE A 244 -24.30 25.50 26.94
N PRO A 245 -23.42 25.51 27.96
CA PRO A 245 -23.39 26.61 28.91
C PRO A 245 -22.07 27.38 28.82
N GLY A 246 -22.15 28.70 28.63
CA GLY A 246 -21.09 29.65 28.97
C GLY A 246 -20.28 30.22 27.81
N GLU A 247 -19.90 31.49 27.95
CA GLU A 247 -18.97 32.22 27.07
C GLU A 247 -17.62 31.48 26.96
N HIS A 248 -17.50 30.59 25.99
CA HIS A 248 -16.19 30.13 25.56
C HIS A 248 -15.43 31.30 24.97
N SER A 249 -14.24 31.59 25.51
CA SER A 249 -13.35 32.59 24.92
C SER A 249 -13.15 32.33 23.42
N GLU A 250 -13.09 33.39 22.62
CA GLU A 250 -12.84 33.29 21.17
C GLU A 250 -11.60 32.45 20.85
N HIS A 251 -10.59 32.50 21.73
CA HIS A 251 -9.39 31.66 21.65
C HIS A 251 -9.68 30.15 21.75
N SER A 252 -10.54 29.72 22.68
CA SER A 252 -10.93 28.31 22.83
C SER A 252 -11.74 27.81 21.64
N LYS A 253 -12.61 28.65 21.07
CA LYS A 253 -13.37 28.33 19.86
C LYS A 253 -12.44 28.10 18.67
N ARG A 254 -11.52 29.04 18.42
CA ARG A 254 -10.53 28.94 17.33
C ARG A 254 -9.67 27.68 17.47
N GLN A 255 -9.20 27.38 18.68
CA GLN A 255 -8.41 26.17 18.93
C GLN A 255 -9.20 24.88 18.64
N MET A 256 -10.49 24.83 19.00
CA MET A 256 -11.37 23.71 18.71
C MET A 256 -11.61 23.55 17.20
N GLU A 257 -11.80 24.65 16.47
CA GLU A 257 -11.95 24.63 15.01
C GLU A 257 -10.71 24.07 14.31
N THR A 258 -9.52 24.51 14.73
CA THR A 258 -8.25 23.94 14.22
C THR A 258 -8.17 22.44 14.50
N ARG A 259 -8.52 21.98 15.72
CA ARG A 259 -8.52 20.54 16.06
C ARG A 259 -9.49 19.75 15.17
N LYS A 260 -10.70 20.26 14.91
CA LYS A 260 -11.69 19.67 14.00
C LYS A 260 -11.18 19.62 12.56
N ARG A 261 -10.58 20.70 12.06
CA ARG A 261 -9.99 20.76 10.72
C ARG A 261 -8.91 19.68 10.56
N LEU A 262 -8.00 19.57 11.53
CA LEU A 262 -6.96 18.56 11.52
C LEU A 262 -7.53 17.13 11.56
N ALA A 263 -8.57 16.87 12.36
CA ALA A 263 -9.25 15.58 12.36
C ALA A 263 -9.89 15.24 11.01
N LYS A 264 -10.48 16.22 10.31
CA LYS A 264 -11.02 16.00 8.94
C LYS A 264 -9.91 15.65 7.95
N ILE A 265 -8.76 16.35 8.01
CA ILE A 265 -7.62 16.06 7.14
C ILE A 265 -7.10 14.63 7.36
N VAL A 266 -6.92 14.21 8.61
CA VAL A 266 -6.51 12.83 8.93
C VAL A 266 -7.53 11.82 8.40
N LEU A 267 -8.83 12.11 8.49
CA LEU A 267 -9.88 11.23 7.95
C LEU A 267 -9.80 11.10 6.42
N VAL A 268 -9.50 12.19 5.72
CA VAL A 268 -9.28 12.17 4.26
C VAL A 268 -8.08 11.29 3.92
N PHE A 269 -6.97 11.37 4.66
CA PHE A 269 -5.81 10.50 4.44
C PHE A 269 -6.13 9.03 4.71
N VAL A 270 -6.92 8.72 5.75
CA VAL A 270 -7.38 7.37 6.02
C VAL A 270 -8.25 6.83 4.89
N GLY A 271 -9.19 7.64 4.40
CA GLY A 271 -10.05 7.25 3.27
C GLY A 271 -9.24 7.01 2.00
N PHE A 272 -8.27 7.89 1.71
CA PHE A 272 -7.41 7.73 0.56
C PHE A 272 -6.51 6.49 0.67
N PHE A 273 -5.91 6.26 1.84
CA PHE A 273 -5.16 5.05 2.14
C PHE A 273 -6.01 3.80 1.89
N ALA A 274 -7.24 3.76 2.42
CA ALA A 274 -8.14 2.63 2.27
C ALA A 274 -8.46 2.36 0.79
N ILE A 275 -8.82 3.40 0.03
CA ILE A 275 -9.13 3.27 -1.40
C ILE A 275 -7.89 2.79 -2.17
N CYS A 276 -6.71 3.32 -1.85
CA CYS A 276 -5.50 3.03 -2.61
C CYS A 276 -4.94 1.64 -2.36
N TRP A 277 -4.98 1.19 -1.11
CA TRP A 277 -4.38 -0.09 -0.72
C TRP A 277 -5.34 -1.27 -0.83
N PHE A 278 -6.66 -1.05 -0.79
CA PHE A 278 -7.65 -2.12 -0.84
C PHE A 278 -7.48 -3.04 -2.08
N PRO A 279 -7.40 -2.53 -3.32
CA PRO A 279 -7.26 -3.40 -4.49
C PRO A 279 -5.99 -4.25 -4.44
N ASN A 280 -4.89 -3.68 -3.96
CA ASN A 280 -3.62 -4.41 -3.84
C ASN A 280 -3.69 -5.52 -2.79
N HIS A 281 -4.31 -5.28 -1.63
CA HIS A 281 -4.52 -6.33 -0.63
C HIS A 281 -5.44 -7.44 -1.13
N VAL A 282 -6.54 -7.09 -1.80
CA VAL A 282 -7.46 -8.08 -2.39
C VAL A 282 -6.75 -8.91 -3.44
N LEU A 283 -5.95 -8.27 -4.30
CA LEU A 283 -5.18 -8.96 -5.34
C LEU A 283 -4.11 -9.89 -4.76
N TYR A 284 -3.39 -9.44 -3.73
CA TYR A 284 -2.40 -10.26 -3.04
C TYR A 284 -3.03 -11.49 -2.39
N MET A 285 -4.18 -11.31 -1.73
CA MET A 285 -4.96 -12.41 -1.19
C MET A 285 -5.45 -13.34 -2.30
N TYR A 286 -6.07 -12.82 -3.36
CA TYR A 286 -6.52 -13.62 -4.50
C TYR A 286 -5.41 -14.51 -5.09
N ARG A 287 -4.22 -13.94 -5.31
CA ARG A 287 -3.03 -14.68 -5.78
C ARG A 287 -2.56 -15.73 -4.80
N SER A 288 -2.62 -15.46 -3.50
CA SER A 288 -2.20 -16.42 -2.48
C SER A 288 -3.16 -17.62 -2.38
N PHE A 289 -4.44 -17.44 -2.69
CA PHE A 289 -5.42 -18.53 -2.77
C PHE A 289 -5.38 -19.30 -4.09
N HIS A 290 -4.89 -18.68 -5.16
CA HIS A 290 -4.75 -19.27 -6.50
C HIS A 290 -3.28 -19.41 -6.91
N TYR A 291 -2.40 -19.71 -5.95
CA TYR A 291 -0.95 -19.62 -6.13
C TYR A 291 -0.43 -20.51 -7.29
N ASN A 292 -1.05 -21.67 -7.50
CA ASN A 292 -0.70 -22.62 -8.57
C ASN A 292 -1.33 -22.30 -9.94
N LYS A 293 -2.09 -21.20 -10.05
CA LYS A 293 -2.76 -20.81 -11.30
C LYS A 293 -2.25 -19.45 -11.73
N ILE A 294 -1.46 -19.43 -12.79
CA ILE A 294 -1.04 -18.20 -13.46
C ILE A 294 -2.12 -17.86 -14.49
N ASP A 295 -2.80 -16.74 -14.33
CA ASP A 295 -3.74 -16.20 -15.33
C ASP A 295 -2.98 -15.22 -16.25
N PRO A 296 -2.67 -15.61 -17.50
CA PRO A 296 -1.96 -14.76 -18.45
C PRO A 296 -2.87 -13.73 -19.14
N SER A 297 -4.14 -13.61 -18.73
CA SER A 297 -5.09 -12.73 -19.40
C SER A 297 -4.69 -11.25 -19.31
N MET A 298 -4.96 -10.51 -20.39
CA MET A 298 -4.82 -9.04 -20.41
C MET A 298 -5.63 -8.37 -19.30
N GLY A 299 -6.77 -8.96 -18.92
CA GLY A 299 -7.58 -8.48 -17.80
C GLY A 299 -6.82 -8.57 -16.47
N HIS A 300 -6.18 -9.70 -16.18
CA HIS A 300 -5.37 -9.87 -14.97
C HIS A 300 -4.20 -8.88 -14.92
N MET A 301 -3.51 -8.65 -16.05
CA MET A 301 -2.45 -7.66 -16.15
C MET A 301 -2.95 -6.24 -15.84
N VAL A 302 -4.07 -5.81 -16.44
CA VAL A 302 -4.63 -4.47 -16.23
C VAL A 302 -5.08 -4.28 -14.78
N VAL A 303 -5.78 -5.26 -14.20
CA VAL A 303 -6.19 -5.21 -12.78
C VAL A 303 -4.97 -5.09 -11.87
N THR A 304 -3.91 -5.82 -12.18
CA THR A 304 -2.64 -5.76 -11.43
C THR A 304 -2.00 -4.39 -11.52
N LEU A 305 -1.87 -3.86 -12.73
CA LEU A 305 -1.32 -2.53 -12.96
C LEU A 305 -2.10 -1.49 -12.18
N VAL A 306 -3.43 -1.48 -12.29
CA VAL A 306 -4.30 -0.54 -11.59
C VAL A 306 -4.14 -0.65 -10.07
N ALA A 307 -4.17 -1.87 -9.52
CA ALA A 307 -4.02 -2.08 -8.08
C ALA A 307 -2.66 -1.57 -7.56
N ARG A 308 -1.58 -1.84 -8.28
CA ARG A 308 -0.21 -1.42 -7.88
C ARG A 308 -0.02 0.08 -8.02
N VAL A 309 -0.40 0.65 -9.17
CA VAL A 309 -0.37 2.10 -9.42
C VAL A 309 -1.17 2.85 -8.36
N LEU A 310 -2.39 2.39 -8.07
CA LEU A 310 -3.23 3.04 -7.07
C LEU A 310 -2.58 2.98 -5.68
N SER A 311 -1.97 1.85 -5.29
CA SER A 311 -1.25 1.75 -4.01
C SER A 311 -0.07 2.74 -3.92
N PHE A 312 0.66 2.97 -5.01
CA PHE A 312 1.77 3.93 -5.03
C PHE A 312 1.31 5.39 -5.11
N CYS A 313 0.13 5.66 -5.67
CA CYS A 313 -0.48 7.00 -5.64
C CYS A 313 -0.73 7.50 -4.20
N ASN A 314 -0.84 6.60 -3.21
CA ASN A 314 -0.90 6.97 -1.79
C ASN A 314 0.27 7.89 -1.38
N SER A 315 1.48 7.62 -1.89
CA SER A 315 2.67 8.40 -1.58
C SER A 315 2.66 9.81 -2.17
N CYS A 316 1.78 10.09 -3.13
CA CYS A 316 1.63 11.40 -3.75
C CYS A 316 0.68 12.34 -3.00
N VAL A 317 0.02 11.89 -1.92
CA VAL A 317 -0.99 12.69 -1.20
C VAL A 317 -0.42 13.52 -0.06
N ASN A 318 0.64 13.08 0.60
CA ASN A 318 1.31 13.84 1.67
C ASN A 318 1.70 15.28 1.32
N PRO A 319 2.08 15.65 0.08
CA PRO A 319 2.40 17.03 -0.28
C PRO A 319 1.20 17.97 -0.14
N PHE A 320 -0.04 17.47 -0.29
CA PHE A 320 -1.24 18.24 0.00
C PHE A 320 -1.36 18.57 1.49
N ALA A 321 -0.76 17.76 2.38
CA ALA A 321 -0.68 18.10 3.81
C ALA A 321 0.02 19.44 4.04
N LEU A 322 1.04 19.79 3.25
CA LEU A 322 1.74 21.06 3.36
C LEU A 322 0.84 22.25 3.02
N TYR A 323 0.04 22.15 1.96
CA TYR A 323 -0.94 23.18 1.61
C TYR A 323 -1.89 23.41 2.79
N PHE A 324 -2.44 22.34 3.34
CA PHE A 324 -3.40 22.43 4.44
C PHE A 324 -2.78 22.92 5.76
N LEU A 325 -1.51 22.59 6.04
CA LEU A 325 -0.76 23.05 7.21
C LEU A 325 -0.31 24.51 7.10
N SER A 326 0.02 24.99 5.90
CA SER A 326 0.43 26.39 5.66
C SER A 326 -0.70 27.40 5.77
N GLU A 327 -1.93 26.95 5.58
CA GLU A 327 -3.14 27.77 5.61
C GLU A 327 -3.76 27.81 7.03
N SER A 328 -2.99 27.47 8.07
CA SER A 328 -3.39 27.45 9.47
C SER A 328 -2.54 28.37 10.33
#